data_AF-A0A7C6QDG3-F1
#
_entry.id   AF-A0A7C6QDG3-F1
#
_cell.length_a   1.000
_cell.length_b   1.000
_cell.length_c   1.000
_cell.angle_alpha   90.00
_cell.angle_beta   90.00
_cell.angle_gamma   90.00
#
_symmetry.space_group_name_H-M   'P 1'
#
loop_
_entity.id
_entity.type
_entity.pdbx_description
1 polymer ?
#
loop_
_entity_poly.entity_id
_entity_poly.type
_entity_poly.pdbx_seq_one_letter_code
_entity_poly.pdbx_strand_id
1 'polypeptide(L)' 'MAIKCPECGAYNMTAAEACKKCGAAFKANLATVEPEKTAKKQGLLSRLFGRK' A
#
# COMPACT_ATOMS: atom_id res chain seq x y z
N MET A 1 2.77 -5.26 -19.53
CA MET A 1 1.78 -6.25 -19.07
C MET A 1 0.36 -5.78 -19.42
N ALA A 2 -0.58 -6.71 -19.57
CA ALA A 2 -2.00 -6.42 -19.80
C ALA A 2 -2.87 -7.19 -18.79
N ILE A 3 -4.03 -6.63 -18.43
CA ILE A 3 -5.02 -7.22 -17.54
C ILE A 3 -6.35 -7.42 -18.29
N LYS A 4 -7.00 -8.56 -18.09
CA LYS A 4 -8.32 -8.85 -18.66
C LYS A 4 -9.41 -8.26 -17.75
N CYS A 5 -10.32 -7.48 -18.32
CA CYS A 5 -11.46 -6.93 -17.60
C CYS A 5 -12.42 -8.06 -17.19
N PRO A 6 -12.79 -8.19 -15.90
CA PRO A 6 -13.71 -9.22 -15.45
C PRO A 6 -15.15 -8.97 -15.93
N GLU A 7 -15.52 -7.70 -16.15
CA GLU A 7 -16.88 -7.33 -16.57
C GLU A 7 -17.16 -7.61 -18.04
N CYS A 8 -16.20 -7.32 -18.93
CA CYS A 8 -16.44 -7.40 -20.39
C CYS A 8 -15.40 -8.20 -21.18
N GLY A 9 -14.37 -8.74 -20.50
CA GLY A 9 -13.34 -9.57 -21.12
C GLY A 9 -12.29 -8.84 -21.95
N ALA A 10 -12.34 -7.51 -22.07
CA ALA A 10 -11.35 -6.74 -22.83
C ALA A 10 -9.97 -6.69 -22.14
N TYR A 11 -8.89 -6.69 -22.93
CA TYR A 11 -7.54 -6.51 -22.41
C TYR A 11 -7.17 -5.02 -22.31
N ASN A 12 -6.71 -4.61 -21.12
CA ASN A 12 -6.35 -3.25 -20.76
C ASN A 12 -4.90 -3.22 -20.23
N MET A 13 -4.29 -2.02 -20.14
CA MET A 13 -2.99 -1.88 -19.51
C MET A 13 -3.09 -2.17 -18.01
N THR A 14 -2.06 -2.76 -17.42
CA THR A 14 -2.07 -3.10 -15.99
C THR A 14 -2.16 -1.86 -15.08
N ALA A 15 -1.73 -0.70 -15.58
CA ALA A 15 -1.84 0.59 -14.90
C ALA A 15 -3.16 1.33 -15.19
N ALA A 16 -4.07 0.76 -15.98
CA ALA A 16 -5.35 1.41 -16.26
C ALA A 16 -6.22 1.41 -14.98
N GLU A 17 -6.83 2.56 -14.68
CA GLU A 17 -7.76 2.72 -13.55
C GLU A 17 -9.18 2.29 -13.91
N ALA A 18 -9.51 2.27 -15.20
CA ALA A 18 -10.81 1.81 -15.71
C ALA A 18 -10.68 1.10 -17.06
N CYS A 19 -11.66 0.26 -17.37
CA CYS A 19 -11.70 -0.45 -18.65
C CYS A 19 -12.01 0.51 -19.79
N LYS A 20 -11.14 0.55 -20.81
CA LYS A 20 -11.33 1.37 -22.02
C LYS A 20 -12.55 0.99 -22.87
N LYS A 21 -13.13 -0.19 -22.64
CA LYS A 21 -14.26 -0.73 -23.42
C LYS A 21 -15.61 -0.50 -22.73
N CYS A 22 -15.72 -0.82 -21.43
CA CYS A 22 -16.98 -0.75 -20.69
C CYS A 22 -17.00 0.30 -19.57
N GLY A 23 -15.87 0.95 -19.26
CA GLY A 23 -15.78 1.93 -18.18
C GLY A 23 -15.69 1.35 -16.76
N ALA A 24 -15.73 0.02 -16.60
CA ALA A 24 -15.61 -0.60 -15.29
C ALA A 24 -14.30 -0.24 -14.59
N ALA A 25 -14.38 0.23 -13.34
CA ALA A 25 -13.21 0.60 -12.56
C ALA A 25 -12.38 -0.65 -12.19
N PHE A 26 -11.06 -0.54 -12.34
CA PHE A 26 -10.13 -1.51 -11.78
C PHE A 26 -9.83 -1.11 -10.35
N LYS A 27 -9.97 -2.06 -9.41
CA LYS A 27 -9.51 -1.84 -8.04
C LYS A 27 -7.99 -1.73 -8.07
N ALA A 28 -7.47 -0.51 -7.94
CA ALA A 28 -6.07 -0.30 -7.67
C ALA A 28 -5.77 -1.03 -6.36
N ASN A 29 -5.07 -2.16 -6.43
CA ASN A 29 -4.37 -2.67 -5.26
C ASN A 29 -3.20 -1.72 -5.05
N LEU A 30 -3.48 -0.56 -4.45
CA LEU A 30 -2.44 0.20 -3.78
C LEU A 30 -1.92 -0.78 -2.74
N ALA A 31 -0.78 -1.40 -3.03
CA ALA A 31 0.07 -1.93 -1.99
C ALA A 31 0.35 -0.72 -1.11
N THR A 32 -0.43 -0.59 -0.04
CA THR A 32 -0.13 0.31 1.06
C THR A 32 1.25 -0.12 1.51
N VAL A 33 2.26 0.61 1.07
CA VAL A 33 3.55 0.62 1.74
C VAL A 33 3.23 1.11 3.14
N GLU A 34 2.99 0.17 4.06
CA GLU A 34 2.97 0.47 5.48
C GLU A 34 4.27 1.22 5.75
N PRO A 35 4.22 2.49 6.21
CA PRO A 35 5.44 3.20 6.55
C PRO A 35 6.13 2.39 7.64
N GLU A 36 7.30 1.88 7.27
CA GLU A 36 8.27 1.20 8.10
C GLU A 36 8.28 1.73 9.53
N LYS A 37 7.86 0.88 10.48
CA LYS A 37 7.98 1.12 11.93
C LYS A 37 9.43 1.47 12.27
N THR A 38 9.72 2.77 12.42
CA THR A 38 10.97 3.22 13.04
C THR A 38 10.86 2.99 14.55
N ALA A 39 11.40 1.87 15.02
CA ALA A 39 11.46 1.51 16.43
C ALA A 39 12.36 2.52 17.19
N LYS A 40 11.72 3.38 17.98
CA LYS A 40 12.33 4.36 18.88
C LYS A 40 13.14 3.62 19.96
N LYS A 41 14.46 3.83 20.04
CA LYS A 41 15.32 3.32 21.12
C LYS A 41 14.97 4.02 22.44
N GLN A 42 14.09 3.43 23.23
CA GLN A 42 13.83 3.86 24.60
C GLN A 42 14.82 3.15 25.54
N GLY A 43 15.92 3.81 25.85
CA GLY A 43 16.93 3.25 26.75
C GLY A 43 18.03 4.21 27.14
N LEU A 44 17.70 5.36 27.76
CA LEU A 44 18.75 6.25 28.29
C LEU A 44 18.43 7.04 29.58
N LEU A 45 17.18 7.17 30.04
CA LEU A 45 16.88 8.15 31.11
C LEU A 45 16.36 7.59 32.45
N SER A 46 16.17 6.28 32.61
CA SER A 46 15.57 5.73 33.85
C SER A 46 16.54 5.36 34.97
N ARG A 47 17.86 5.55 34.79
CA ARG A 47 18.88 5.11 35.76
C ARG A 47 19.51 6.22 36.63
N LEU A 48 19.12 7.48 36.46
CA LEU A 48 19.74 8.63 37.15
C LEU A 48 18.99 9.12 38.40
N PHE A 49 17.78 8.63 38.70
CA PHE A 49 16.95 9.14 39.80
C PHE A 49 16.81 8.21 41.03
N GLY A 50 17.63 7.16 41.15
CA GLY A 50 17.68 6.28 42.32
C GLY A 50 18.71 6.72 43.36
N ARG A 51 18.55 7.92 43.93
CA ARG A 51 19.33 8.42 45.08
C ARG A 51 19.01 7.57 46.33
N LYS A 52 20.04 6.99 46.95
CA LYS A 52 20.07 6.69 48.40
C LYS A 52 20.58 7.91 49.14
#